data_AF-A0A958L8F5-F1
#
_entry.id   AF-A0A958L8F5-F1
#
_cell.length_a   1.000
_cell.length_b   1.000
_cell.length_c   1.000
_cell.angle_alpha   90.00
_cell.angle_beta   90.00
_cell.angle_gamma   90.00
#
_symmetry.space_group_name_H-M   'P 1'
#
loop_
_entity.id
_entity.type
_entity.pdbx_description
1 polymer ?
#
loop_
_entity_poly.entity_id
_entity_poly.type
_entity_poly.pdbx_seq_one_letter_code
_entity_poly.pdbx_strand_id
1 'polypeptide(L)'
;MYKPPKKSEVFLVSIMILFSLGIIYGIYFFNPYFMNRKPLSESLSENQNKSLTIPEAEMEPDSLGPWLFLEQKNIARTYTFDSEFQMSTTYVRESTKKLPLENDAHPPIWDSDEDGFYYTYPDQLIKTNFSNEKKWFFQTQKEDTILNSPIIGSKYLFISTKNGFVYKLHKENGKL
;
A
#
# COMPACT_ATOMS: atom_id res chain seq x y z
N MET A 1 20.00 46.51 -20.24
CA MET A 1 20.85 46.37 -21.45
C MET A 1 21.49 44.99 -21.39
N TYR A 2 21.12 44.08 -22.30
CA TYR A 2 21.66 42.71 -22.32
C TYR A 2 23.07 42.74 -22.91
N LYS A 3 24.05 42.17 -22.20
CA LYS A 3 25.42 42.02 -22.69
C LYS A 3 25.57 40.60 -23.24
N PRO A 4 25.92 40.42 -24.53
CA PRO A 4 26.07 39.09 -25.08
C PRO A 4 27.22 38.34 -24.37
N PRO A 5 27.08 37.02 -24.18
CA PRO A 5 28.09 36.21 -23.49
C PRO A 5 29.39 36.19 -24.29
N LYS A 6 30.52 36.08 -23.58
CA LYS A 6 31.83 35.96 -24.23
C LYS A 6 31.96 34.58 -24.88
N LYS A 7 32.71 34.50 -25.99
CA LYS A 7 32.96 33.22 -26.68
C LYS A 7 33.52 32.14 -25.75
N SER A 8 34.36 32.53 -24.78
CA SER A 8 34.92 31.62 -23.77
C SER A 8 33.85 31.05 -22.82
N GLU A 9 32.82 31.82 -22.48
CA GLU A 9 31.72 31.38 -21.61
C GLU A 9 30.82 30.39 -22.35
N VAL A 10 30.51 30.67 -23.63
CA VAL A 10 29.74 29.75 -24.48
C VAL A 10 30.48 28.41 -24.63
N PHE A 11 31.79 28.44 -24.86
CA PHE A 11 32.61 27.24 -24.97
C PHE A 11 32.63 26.40 -23.68
N LEU A 12 32.77 27.05 -22.52
CA LEU A 12 32.74 26.36 -21.22
C LEU A 12 31.39 25.68 -20.97
N VAL A 13 30.28 26.36 -21.26
CA VAL A 13 28.93 25.79 -21.12
C VAL A 13 28.75 24.57 -22.03
N SER A 14 29.23 24.62 -23.27
CA SER A 14 29.18 23.46 -24.18
C SER A 14 29.94 22.25 -23.62
N ILE A 15 31.12 22.46 -23.03
CA ILE A 15 31.89 21.37 -22.38
C ILE A 15 31.11 20.78 -21.21
N MET A 16 30.50 21.62 -20.36
CA MET A 16 29.73 21.14 -19.22
C MET A 16 28.52 20.31 -19.64
N ILE A 17 27.83 20.70 -20.72
CA ILE A 17 26.70 19.94 -21.28
C ILE A 17 27.18 18.58 -21.77
N LEU A 18 28.26 18.53 -22.56
CA LEU A 18 28.81 17.27 -23.07
C LEU A 18 29.28 16.35 -21.95
N PHE A 19 29.91 16.89 -20.91
CA PHE A 19 30.33 16.13 -19.74
C PHE A 19 29.13 15.54 -18.97
N SER A 20 28.08 16.34 -18.80
CA SER A 20 26.85 15.89 -18.12
C SER A 20 26.15 14.77 -18.90
N LEU A 21 26.09 14.89 -20.22
CA LEU A 21 25.56 13.84 -21.10
C LEU A 21 26.41 12.56 -21.01
N GLY A 22 27.75 12.69 -20.94
CA GLY A 22 28.65 11.56 -20.74
C GLY A 22 28.42 10.82 -19.43
N ILE A 23 28.18 11.54 -18.33
CA ILE A 23 27.85 10.94 -17.03
C ILE A 23 26.51 10.20 -17.10
N ILE A 24 25.47 10.84 -17.65
CA ILE A 24 24.14 10.22 -17.77
C ILE A 24 24.24 8.95 -18.62
N TYR A 25 24.96 9.01 -19.74
CA TYR A 25 25.20 7.85 -20.59
C TYR A 25 25.95 6.73 -19.85
N GLY A 26 26.99 7.08 -19.08
CA GLY A 26 27.72 6.13 -18.25
C GLY A 26 26.85 5.46 -17.20
N ILE A 27 26.00 6.22 -16.50
CA ILE A 27 25.05 5.66 -15.53
C ILE A 27 24.06 4.74 -16.24
N TYR A 28 23.53 5.13 -17.39
CA TYR A 28 22.56 4.30 -18.11
C TYR A 28 23.17 2.99 -18.60
N PHE A 29 24.38 3.06 -19.16
CA PHE A 29 25.05 1.91 -19.77
C PHE A 29 25.65 0.98 -18.72
N PHE A 30 26.33 1.50 -17.70
CA PHE A 30 27.03 0.67 -16.71
C PHE A 30 26.21 0.33 -15.47
N ASN A 31 24.97 0.80 -15.36
CA ASN A 31 24.12 0.39 -14.25
C ASN A 31 23.60 -1.04 -14.50
N PRO A 32 24.01 -2.03 -13.68
CA PRO A 32 23.61 -3.43 -13.86
C PRO A 32 22.09 -3.63 -13.77
N TYR A 33 21.37 -2.67 -13.18
CA TYR A 33 19.91 -2.65 -13.14
C TYR A 33 19.26 -2.58 -14.53
N PHE A 34 19.90 -1.94 -15.52
CA PHE A 34 19.38 -1.88 -16.89
C PHE A 34 19.88 -3.03 -17.77
N MET A 35 21.11 -3.50 -17.56
CA MET A 35 21.67 -4.61 -18.36
C MET A 35 21.08 -5.98 -18.03
N ASN A 36 20.65 -6.21 -16.78
CA ASN A 36 20.16 -7.53 -16.35
C ASN A 36 18.64 -7.70 -16.43
N ARG A 37 17.92 -6.80 -17.12
CA ARG A 37 16.49 -7.03 -17.37
C ARG A 37 16.33 -8.03 -18.51
N LYS A 38 15.93 -9.26 -18.19
CA LYS A 38 15.25 -10.12 -19.17
C LYS A 38 14.10 -9.31 -19.78
N PRO A 39 13.90 -9.33 -21.10
CA PRO A 39 12.77 -8.66 -21.72
C PRO A 39 11.47 -9.13 -21.06
N LEU A 40 10.53 -8.21 -20.85
CA LEU A 40 9.28 -8.48 -20.12
C LEU A 40 8.49 -9.66 -20.72
N SER A 41 8.64 -9.90 -22.03
CA SER A 41 8.08 -11.07 -22.71
C SER A 41 8.68 -12.39 -22.23
N GLU A 42 9.99 -12.45 -21.97
CA GLU A 42 10.64 -13.65 -21.45
C GLU A 42 10.22 -13.92 -20.00
N SER A 43 10.14 -12.89 -19.15
CA SER A 43 9.73 -13.08 -17.74
C SER A 43 8.27 -13.50 -17.61
N LEU A 44 7.38 -13.07 -18.52
CA LEU A 44 6.00 -13.54 -18.58
C LEU A 44 5.91 -15.00 -19.05
N SER A 45 6.71 -15.39 -20.05
CA SER A 45 6.74 -16.78 -20.53
C SER A 45 7.34 -17.78 -19.53
N GLU A 46 8.34 -17.34 -18.76
CA GLU A 46 8.98 -18.15 -17.71
C GLU A 46 8.02 -18.41 -16.54
N ASN A 47 7.14 -17.45 -16.22
CA ASN A 47 6.10 -17.63 -15.21
C ASN A 47 4.89 -18.44 -15.69
N GLN A 48 4.56 -18.42 -16.98
CA GLN A 48 3.46 -19.24 -17.50
C GLN A 48 3.80 -20.73 -17.57
N ASN A 49 5.08 -21.07 -17.77
CA ASN A 49 5.54 -22.47 -17.80
C ASN A 49 5.87 -23.03 -16.42
N LYS A 50 6.05 -22.16 -15.42
CA LYS A 50 6.18 -22.57 -14.03
C LYS A 50 4.78 -22.56 -13.40
N SER A 51 3.95 -23.52 -13.82
CA SER A 51 2.81 -23.93 -13.00
C SER A 51 3.40 -24.44 -11.68
N LEU A 52 3.49 -23.54 -10.70
CA LEU A 52 3.67 -23.94 -9.32
C LEU A 52 2.47 -24.82 -9.03
N THR A 53 2.72 -26.12 -8.88
CA THR A 53 1.87 -26.97 -8.08
C THR A 53 1.98 -26.41 -6.67
N ILE A 54 1.21 -25.36 -6.39
CA ILE A 54 0.95 -24.92 -5.04
C ILE A 54 0.36 -26.18 -4.40
N PRO A 55 1.02 -26.78 -3.39
CA PRO A 55 0.35 -27.85 -2.66
C PRO A 55 -0.99 -27.27 -2.28
N GLU A 56 -2.06 -27.95 -2.69
CA GLU A 56 -3.41 -27.59 -2.33
C GLU A 56 -3.43 -27.65 -0.80
N ALA A 57 -3.11 -26.52 -0.19
CA ALA A 57 -3.28 -26.33 1.21
C ALA A 57 -4.78 -26.43 1.32
N GLU A 58 -5.25 -27.54 1.90
CA GLU A 58 -6.57 -27.67 2.49
C GLU A 58 -6.69 -26.59 3.58
N MET A 59 -6.74 -25.34 3.15
CA MET A 59 -7.19 -24.24 3.97
C MET A 59 -8.69 -24.31 3.77
N GLU A 60 -9.38 -24.92 4.73
CA GLU A 60 -10.84 -24.96 4.71
C GLU A 60 -11.35 -23.54 4.40
N PRO A 61 -12.17 -23.37 3.34
CA PRO A 61 -12.70 -22.08 2.93
C PRO A 61 -13.37 -21.34 4.10
N ASP A 62 -13.88 -22.11 5.06
CA ASP A 62 -14.58 -21.64 6.26
C ASP A 62 -13.65 -20.98 7.30
N SER A 63 -12.33 -21.16 7.21
CA SER A 63 -11.39 -20.64 8.21
C SER A 63 -11.10 -19.13 8.05
N LEU A 64 -11.28 -18.59 6.84
CA LEU A 64 -11.03 -17.18 6.52
C LEU A 64 -12.23 -16.27 6.80
N GLY A 65 -13.41 -16.85 7.09
CA GLY A 65 -14.66 -16.10 7.25
C GLY A 65 -15.17 -15.51 5.92
N PRO A 66 -16.43 -15.05 5.88
CA PRO A 66 -17.05 -14.55 4.64
C PRO A 66 -16.44 -13.25 4.08
N TRP A 67 -15.46 -12.65 4.75
CA TRP A 67 -15.02 -11.27 4.50
C TRP A 67 -13.50 -11.10 4.58
N LEU A 68 -12.74 -11.77 3.71
CA LEU A 68 -11.32 -11.47 3.57
C LEU A 68 -11.15 -10.17 2.77
N PHE A 69 -10.95 -9.04 3.46
CA PHE A 69 -10.62 -7.77 2.82
C PHE A 69 -9.10 -7.69 2.62
N LEU A 70 -8.68 -7.70 1.37
CA LEU A 70 -7.31 -7.41 0.95
C LEU A 70 -7.24 -5.95 0.46
N GLU A 71 -6.07 -5.34 0.53
CA GLU A 71 -5.80 -4.10 -0.20
C GLU A 71 -6.12 -4.35 -1.68
N GLN A 72 -7.16 -3.68 -2.19
CA GLN A 72 -7.82 -3.89 -3.49
C GLN A 72 -8.89 -5.01 -3.57
N LYS A 73 -9.56 -5.32 -2.45
CA LYS A 73 -10.84 -6.06 -2.26
C LYS A 73 -11.05 -7.41 -2.95
N ASN A 74 -10.17 -7.84 -3.84
CA ASN A 74 -10.10 -9.17 -4.42
C ASN A 74 -8.66 -9.51 -4.84
N ILE A 75 -8.38 -10.80 -5.08
CA ILE A 75 -7.07 -11.28 -5.57
C ILE A 75 -6.70 -10.63 -6.92
N ALA A 76 -7.71 -10.19 -7.68
CA ALA A 76 -7.55 -9.57 -8.99
C ALA A 76 -7.14 -8.09 -8.95
N ARG A 77 -6.96 -7.49 -7.75
CA ARG A 77 -6.53 -6.09 -7.61
C ARG A 77 -7.53 -5.08 -8.21
N THR A 78 -8.80 -5.45 -8.27
CA THR A 78 -9.87 -4.63 -8.86
C THR A 78 -10.90 -4.25 -7.82
N TYR A 79 -11.37 -3.00 -7.85
CA TYR A 79 -12.47 -2.50 -7.03
C TYR A 79 -13.85 -2.98 -7.52
N THR A 80 -14.00 -4.27 -7.82
CA THR A 80 -15.29 -4.83 -8.20
C THR A 80 -16.02 -5.25 -6.94
N PHE A 81 -17.04 -4.48 -6.56
CA PHE A 81 -18.09 -4.95 -5.68
C PHE A 81 -18.91 -6.00 -6.42
N ASP A 82 -19.39 -7.02 -5.71
CA ASP A 82 -20.30 -8.03 -6.28
C ASP A 82 -21.42 -7.32 -7.04
N SER A 83 -21.72 -7.76 -8.27
CA SER A 83 -22.78 -7.18 -9.11
C SER A 83 -24.17 -7.31 -8.48
N GLU A 84 -24.34 -8.21 -7.51
CA GLU A 84 -25.58 -8.31 -6.72
C GLU A 84 -25.63 -7.35 -5.52
N PHE A 85 -24.53 -6.62 -5.25
CA PHE A 85 -24.51 -5.55 -4.26
C PHE A 85 -25.41 -4.40 -4.78
N GLN A 86 -26.70 -4.44 -4.40
CA GLN A 86 -27.57 -3.30 -4.61
C GLN A 86 -26.95 -2.12 -3.86
N MET A 87 -26.42 -1.15 -4.62
CA MET A 87 -26.05 0.13 -4.03
C MET A 87 -27.28 0.66 -3.31
N SER A 88 -27.22 0.68 -1.99
CA SER A 88 -28.22 1.35 -1.17
C SER A 88 -28.41 2.75 -1.76
N THR A 89 -29.60 3.04 -2.29
CA THR A 89 -29.98 4.38 -2.74
C THR A 89 -30.14 5.35 -1.57
N THR A 90 -29.88 4.87 -0.35
CA THR A 90 -29.73 5.69 0.84
C THR A 90 -28.45 6.50 0.71
N TYR A 91 -28.58 7.68 0.09
CA TYR A 91 -27.62 8.76 0.24
C TYR A 91 -27.24 8.87 1.71
N VAL A 92 -25.95 8.73 2.03
CA VAL A 92 -25.43 9.02 3.37
C VAL A 92 -25.75 10.49 3.66
N ARG A 93 -26.83 10.70 4.44
CA ARG A 93 -27.40 12.02 4.74
C ARG A 93 -26.85 12.61 6.03
N GLU A 94 -26.05 11.84 6.77
CA GLU A 94 -25.45 12.24 8.03
C GLU A 94 -23.93 12.26 7.92
N SER A 95 -23.35 13.47 7.99
CA SER A 95 -21.97 13.63 8.41
C SER A 95 -21.91 13.29 9.90
N THR A 96 -21.47 12.07 10.22
CA THR A 96 -21.19 11.73 11.62
C THR A 96 -20.07 12.61 12.16
N LYS A 97 -20.18 12.89 13.47
CA LYS A 97 -19.28 13.70 14.29
C LYS A 97 -17.81 13.48 13.90
N LYS A 98 -17.04 14.56 13.69
CA LYS A 98 -15.58 14.49 13.46
C LYS A 98 -14.99 13.60 14.55
N LEU A 99 -14.31 12.52 14.16
CA LEU A 99 -13.56 11.70 15.10
C LEU A 99 -12.68 12.64 15.95
N PRO A 100 -12.62 12.46 17.28
CA PRO A 100 -11.66 13.17 18.11
C PRO A 100 -10.26 12.58 17.83
N LEU A 101 -9.75 12.86 16.63
CA LEU A 101 -8.40 12.52 16.24
C LEU A 101 -7.50 13.53 16.95
N GLU A 102 -6.59 13.03 17.79
CA GLU A 102 -5.63 13.88 18.50
C GLU A 102 -4.70 14.64 17.56
N ASN A 103 -4.59 14.20 16.29
CA ASN A 103 -3.81 14.86 15.25
C ASN A 103 -4.64 14.98 13.97
N ASP A 104 -4.56 16.11 13.27
CA ASP A 104 -5.16 16.36 11.93
C ASP A 104 -4.54 15.48 10.81
N ALA A 105 -3.98 14.33 11.17
CA ALA A 105 -3.52 13.34 10.22
C ALA A 105 -4.74 12.73 9.52
N HIS A 106 -4.87 13.00 8.22
CA HIS A 106 -5.72 12.20 7.34
C HIS A 106 -5.25 10.75 7.46
N PRO A 107 -6.07 9.82 8.01
CA PRO A 107 -5.66 8.44 8.07
C PRO A 107 -5.53 7.96 6.63
N PRO A 108 -4.32 7.58 6.16
CA PRO A 108 -4.09 7.31 4.75
C PRO A 108 -4.87 6.09 4.24
N ILE A 109 -5.32 5.22 5.16
CA ILE A 109 -5.86 3.91 4.81
C ILE A 109 -6.99 3.53 5.77
N TRP A 110 -8.09 3.05 5.19
CA TRP A 110 -9.28 2.58 5.89
C TRP A 110 -9.65 1.18 5.41
N ASP A 111 -10.01 0.31 6.36
CA ASP A 111 -10.66 -0.96 6.06
C ASP A 111 -11.85 -1.18 7.03
N SER A 112 -12.67 -2.19 6.79
CA SER A 112 -13.89 -2.44 7.57
C SER A 112 -14.24 -3.93 7.64
N ASP A 113 -14.95 -4.33 8.69
CA ASP A 113 -15.60 -5.65 8.81
C ASP A 113 -17.07 -5.47 9.23
N GLU A 114 -17.73 -6.56 9.65
CA GLU A 114 -19.10 -6.52 10.19
C GLU A 114 -19.29 -5.70 11.49
N ASP A 115 -18.22 -5.35 12.21
CA ASP A 115 -18.24 -4.71 13.52
C ASP A 115 -17.81 -3.23 13.50
N GLY A 116 -17.27 -2.75 12.38
CA GLY A 116 -16.97 -1.34 12.16
C GLY A 116 -15.67 -1.08 11.39
N PHE A 117 -15.06 0.08 11.63
CA PHE A 117 -13.96 0.60 10.81
C PHE A 117 -12.59 0.42 11.47
N TYR A 118 -11.57 0.32 10.61
CA TYR A 118 -10.16 0.33 10.96
C TYR A 118 -9.50 1.57 10.36
N TYR A 119 -8.83 2.33 11.21
CA TYR A 119 -8.03 3.48 10.81
C TYR A 119 -6.57 3.20 11.12
N THR A 120 -5.71 3.24 10.10
CA THR A 120 -4.26 3.16 10.31
C THR A 120 -3.64 4.55 10.28
N TYR A 121 -2.71 4.77 11.19
CA TYR A 121 -1.78 5.89 11.25
C TYR A 121 -0.36 5.34 11.18
N PRO A 122 0.66 6.20 11.02
CA PRO A 122 2.04 5.76 11.05
C PRO A 122 2.37 4.81 12.22
N ASP A 123 1.90 5.09 13.42
CA ASP A 123 2.32 4.38 14.63
C ASP A 123 1.19 3.67 15.37
N GLN A 124 -0.04 3.75 14.86
CA GLN A 124 -1.21 3.18 15.53
C GLN A 124 -2.26 2.64 14.56
N LEU A 125 -2.97 1.60 15.00
CA LEU A 125 -4.18 1.08 14.40
C LEU A 125 -5.34 1.30 15.37
N ILE A 126 -6.44 1.91 14.90
CA ILE A 126 -7.62 2.18 15.71
C ILE A 126 -8.82 1.43 15.14
N LYS A 127 -9.56 0.72 16.00
CA LYS A 127 -10.87 0.14 15.68
C LYS A 127 -11.98 1.02 16.22
N THR A 128 -12.99 1.29 15.41
CA THR A 128 -14.26 1.90 15.86
C THR A 128 -15.45 1.04 15.49
N ASN A 129 -16.61 1.31 16.08
CA ASN A 129 -17.90 0.87 15.54
C ASN A 129 -18.37 1.78 14.39
N PHE A 130 -19.52 1.47 13.79
CA PHE A 130 -20.13 2.30 12.73
C PHE A 130 -20.58 3.70 13.19
N SER A 131 -20.74 3.91 14.50
CA SER A 131 -21.02 5.20 15.12
C SER A 131 -19.75 6.00 15.43
N ASN A 132 -18.58 5.55 14.98
CA ASN A 132 -17.26 6.15 15.23
C ASN A 132 -16.83 6.17 16.71
N GLU A 133 -17.39 5.29 17.55
CA GLU A 133 -16.92 5.08 18.92
C GLU A 133 -15.73 4.13 18.92
N LYS A 134 -14.63 4.54 19.57
CA LYS A 134 -13.40 3.76 19.68
C LYS A 134 -13.63 2.48 20.50
N LYS A 135 -13.38 1.33 19.88
CA LYS A 135 -13.45 0.00 20.52
C LYS A 135 -12.12 -0.34 21.18
N TRP A 136 -11.03 -0.21 20.44
CA TRP A 136 -9.66 -0.44 20.90
C TRP A 136 -8.65 0.25 19.98
N PHE A 137 -7.39 0.31 20.41
CA PHE A 137 -6.27 0.70 19.56
C PHE A 137 -5.05 -0.16 19.84
N PHE A 138 -4.16 -0.23 18.87
CA PHE A 138 -2.87 -0.86 18.96
C PHE A 138 -1.80 0.14 18.55
N GLN A 139 -0.72 0.21 19.32
CA GLN A 139 0.43 1.07 19.05
C GLN A 139 1.60 0.19 18.63
N THR A 140 2.24 0.48 17.50
CA THR A 140 3.47 -0.19 17.08
C THR A 140 4.65 0.23 17.95
N GLN A 141 5.77 -0.47 17.82
CA GLN A 141 7.01 0.00 18.46
C GLN A 141 7.43 1.37 17.90
N LYS A 142 8.26 2.09 18.66
CA LYS A 142 8.80 3.38 18.21
C LYS A 142 9.54 3.18 16.88
N GLU A 143 9.30 4.05 15.90
CA GLU A 143 9.88 4.01 14.54
C GLU A 143 9.29 2.97 13.57
N ASP A 144 8.33 2.15 14.03
CA ASP A 144 7.62 1.20 13.17
C ASP A 144 6.42 1.84 12.50
N THR A 145 6.61 2.27 11.24
CA THR A 145 5.56 2.91 10.46
C THR A 145 4.65 1.88 9.78
N ILE A 146 3.34 1.89 10.05
CA ILE A 146 2.32 1.17 9.27
C ILE A 146 2.15 1.89 7.93
N LEU A 147 2.31 1.15 6.83
CA LEU A 147 2.25 1.70 5.48
C LEU A 147 1.12 1.13 4.61
N ASN A 148 0.51 0.02 5.03
CA ASN A 148 -0.44 -0.73 4.21
C ASN A 148 -1.76 -0.93 4.96
N SER A 149 -2.83 -1.24 4.22
CA SER A 149 -4.10 -1.68 4.80
C SER A 149 -3.89 -2.90 5.70
N PRO A 150 -4.66 -3.02 6.80
CA PRO A 150 -4.72 -4.28 7.53
C PRO A 150 -5.29 -5.38 6.64
N ILE A 151 -4.86 -6.62 6.85
CA ILE A 151 -5.55 -7.81 6.30
C ILE A 151 -6.44 -8.34 7.42
N ILE A 152 -7.74 -8.31 7.19
CA ILE A 152 -8.73 -8.71 8.20
C ILE A 152 -9.19 -10.14 7.90
N GLY A 153 -8.98 -11.04 8.84
CA GLY A 153 -9.57 -12.38 8.84
C GLY A 153 -10.65 -12.52 9.92
N SER A 154 -11.20 -13.73 10.04
CA SER A 154 -12.27 -14.06 10.99
C SER A 154 -11.94 -13.67 12.45
N LYS A 155 -10.82 -14.16 12.98
CA LYS A 155 -10.40 -14.00 14.39
C LYS A 155 -9.25 -13.01 14.58
N TYR A 156 -8.40 -12.86 13.57
CA TYR A 156 -7.18 -12.08 13.63
C TYR A 156 -7.14 -11.08 12.48
N LEU A 157 -6.40 -10.00 12.69
CA LEU A 157 -5.99 -9.10 11.64
C LEU A 157 -4.46 -8.97 11.63
N PHE A 158 -3.93 -8.59 10.48
CA PHE A 158 -2.50 -8.47 10.28
C PHE A 158 -2.17 -7.07 9.78
N ILE A 159 -1.14 -6.45 10.36
CA ILE A 159 -0.57 -5.20 9.87
C ILE A 159 0.92 -5.38 9.62
N SER A 160 1.41 -4.82 8.53
CA SER A 160 2.83 -4.81 8.18
C SER A 160 3.43 -3.42 8.34
N THR A 161 4.67 -3.33 8.81
CA THR A 161 5.39 -2.05 8.95
C THR A 161 6.49 -1.91 7.91
N LYS A 162 6.95 -0.66 7.74
CA LYS A 162 8.08 -0.29 6.88
C LYS A 162 9.36 -1.09 7.18
N ASN A 163 9.55 -1.50 8.44
CA ASN A 163 10.74 -2.21 8.89
C ASN A 163 10.63 -3.73 8.72
N GLY A 164 9.55 -4.22 8.11
CA GLY A 164 9.36 -5.65 7.81
C GLY A 164 8.72 -6.45 8.96
N PHE A 165 8.24 -5.79 10.01
CA PHE A 165 7.47 -6.48 11.05
C PHE A 165 6.04 -6.73 10.58
N VAL A 166 5.51 -7.90 10.96
CA VAL A 166 4.10 -8.25 10.80
C VAL A 166 3.52 -8.49 12.19
N TYR A 167 2.56 -7.65 12.57
CA TYR A 167 1.82 -7.81 13.81
C TYR A 167 0.54 -8.60 13.53
N LYS A 168 0.33 -9.66 14.30
CA LYS A 168 -0.93 -10.42 14.34
C LYS A 168 -1.70 -9.93 15.56
N LEU A 169 -2.90 -9.40 15.35
CA LEU A 169 -3.72 -8.84 16.42
C LEU A 169 -5.06 -9.58 16.49
N HIS A 170 -5.56 -9.82 17.70
CA HIS A 170 -6.91 -10.30 17.92
C HIS A 170 -7.93 -9.24 17.47
N LYS A 171 -8.86 -9.60 16.58
CA LYS A 171 -9.83 -8.68 15.99
C LYS A 171 -10.70 -7.97 17.03
N GLU A 172 -11.07 -8.69 18.08
CA GLU A 172 -11.99 -8.22 19.12
C GLU A 172 -11.38 -7.20 20.07
N ASN A 173 -10.07 -7.28 20.35
CA ASN A 173 -9.45 -6.55 21.45
C ASN A 173 -8.09 -5.89 21.13
N GLY A 174 -7.56 -6.07 19.92
CA GLY A 174 -6.31 -5.45 19.47
C GLY A 174 -5.04 -5.96 20.16
N LYS A 175 -5.12 -7.09 20.88
CA LYS A 175 -3.94 -7.70 21.54
C LYS A 175 -3.14 -8.57 20.58
N LEU A 176 -1.82 -8.63 20.78
CA LEU A 176 -0.91 -9.57 20.12
C LEU A 176 -1.25 -11.04 20.42
#